data_AF-W7D883-F1
#
_entry.id   AF-W7D883-F1
#
_cell.length_a   1.000
_cell.length_b   1.000
_cell.length_c   1.000
_cell.angle_alpha   90.00
_cell.angle_beta   90.00
_cell.angle_gamma   90.00
#
_symmetry.space_group_name_H-M   'P 1'
#
loop_
_entity.id
_entity.type
_entity.pdbx_description
1 polymer ?
#
loop_
_entity_poly.entity_id
_entity_poly.type
_entity_poly.pdbx_seq_one_letter_code
_entity_poly.pdbx_strand_id
1 'polypeptide(L)' 'MDFSWATSIFVETKNEAEFDRLFEAFKEGGHVMMGPEAMGIYSKVTWVTDRFGVTWQLVCEK' A
#
# COMPACT_ATOMS: atom_id res chain seq x y z
N MET A 1 1.00 13.83 -18.87
CA MET A 1 0.06 13.84 -17.74
C MET A 1 0.87 13.42 -16.54
N ASP A 2 1.35 14.39 -15.76
CA ASP A 2 2.10 14.11 -14.54
C ASP A 2 1.15 13.44 -13.55
N PHE A 3 1.40 12.17 -13.23
CA PHE A 3 0.73 11.49 -12.14
C PHE A 3 1.29 12.07 -10.85
N SER A 4 0.72 13.18 -10.38
CA SER A 4 1.00 13.67 -9.04
C SER A 4 0.45 12.64 -8.03
N TRP A 5 1.04 12.65 -6.84
CA TRP A 5 0.58 11.91 -5.64
C TRP A 5 -0.91 12.10 -5.31
N ALA A 6 -1.62 13.02 -5.99
CA ALA A 6 -3.05 13.28 -5.79
C ALA A 6 -3.96 12.14 -6.27
N THR A 7 -3.46 11.18 -7.06
CA THR A 7 -4.21 9.97 -7.41
C THR A 7 -3.58 8.75 -6.74
N SER A 8 -4.32 8.15 -5.81
CA SER A 8 -3.92 6.90 -5.15
C SER A 8 -5.06 5.89 -5.20
N ILE A 9 -4.70 4.61 -5.25
CA ILE A 9 -5.64 3.49 -5.26
C ILE A 9 -5.71 2.90 -3.87
N PHE A 10 -6.89 2.91 -3.27
CA PHE A 10 -7.13 2.29 -1.97
C PHE A 10 -7.53 0.82 -2.17
N VAL A 11 -6.86 -0.07 -1.43
CA VAL A 11 -7.09 -1.51 -1.47
C VAL A 11 -7.18 -2.03 -0.05
N GLU A 12 -8.31 -2.66 0.26
CA GLU A 12 -8.53 -3.38 1.50
C GLU A 12 -8.29 -4.87 1.27
N THR A 13 -7.36 -5.43 2.03
CA THR A 13 -6.98 -6.85 1.94
C THR A 13 -7.72 -7.67 2.99
N LYS A 14 -8.09 -8.90 2.64
CA LYS A 14 -8.92 -9.76 3.50
C LYS A 14 -8.15 -10.38 4.67
N ASN A 15 -6.83 -10.46 4.55
CA ASN A 15 -5.96 -11.03 5.56
C ASN A 15 -4.52 -10.52 5.39
N GLU A 16 -3.73 -10.69 6.44
CA GLU A 16 -2.34 -10.26 6.48
C GLU A 16 -1.46 -10.90 5.39
N ALA A 17 -1.74 -12.14 4.98
CA ALA A 17 -0.93 -12.81 3.96
C ALA A 17 -1.14 -12.20 2.55
N GLU A 18 -2.37 -11.79 2.23
CA GLU A 18 -2.68 -11.04 1.02
C GLU A 18 -2.03 -9.65 1.06
N PHE A 19 -2.10 -8.97 2.21
CA PHE A 19 -1.41 -7.71 2.43
C PHE A 19 0.09 -7.83 2.18
N ASP A 20 0.75 -8.78 2.83
CA ASP A 20 2.21 -8.94 2.74
C ASP A 20 2.62 -9.28 1.30
N ARG A 21 1.87 -10.15 0.61
CA ARG A 21 2.14 -10.48 -0.80
C ARG A 21 2.06 -9.25 -1.71
N LEU A 22 1.01 -8.43 -1.58
CA LEU A 22 0.84 -7.22 -2.38
C LEU A 22 1.91 -6.18 -2.05
N PHE A 23 2.18 -5.99 -0.76
CA PHE A 23 3.19 -5.06 -0.29
C PHE A 23 4.60 -5.43 -0.81
N GLU A 24 4.99 -6.70 -0.74
CA GLU A 24 6.27 -7.17 -1.30
C GLU A 24 6.36 -6.91 -2.81
N ALA A 25 5.27 -7.15 -3.56
CA ALA A 25 5.25 -6.93 -5.00
C ALA A 25 5.32 -5.44 -5.38
N PHE A 26 4.68 -4.56 -4.59
CA PHE A 26 4.66 -3.12 -4.88
C PHE A 26 5.93 -2.40 -4.43
N LYS A 27 6.55 -2.84 -3.33
CA LYS A 27 7.84 -2.28 -2.91
C LYS A 27 8.99 -2.74 -3.83
N GLU A 28 8.83 -3.83 -4.57
CA GLU A 28 9.83 -4.31 -5.53
C GLU A 28 10.01 -3.31 -6.68
N GLY A 29 11.09 -2.54 -6.62
CA GLY A 29 11.36 -1.45 -7.58
C GLY A 29 10.47 -0.22 -7.40
N GLY A 30 9.67 -0.19 -6.33
CA GLY A 30 8.87 0.95 -5.91
C GLY A 30 9.50 1.72 -4.74
N HIS A 31 8.71 2.59 -4.13
CA HIS A 31 9.08 3.40 -2.98
C HIS A 31 8.00 3.32 -1.90
N VAL A 32 8.38 2.85 -0.72
CA VAL A 32 7.49 2.83 0.46
C VAL A 32 7.51 4.21 1.09
N MET A 33 6.36 4.88 1.11
CA MET A 33 6.19 6.20 1.69
C MET A 33 5.85 6.12 3.19
N MET A 34 5.11 5.09 3.60
CA MET A 34 4.72 4.87 5.00
C MET A 34 4.34 3.40 5.24
N GLY A 35 4.53 2.88 6.46
CA GLY A 35 4.12 1.54 6.86
C GLY A 35 5.02 0.40 6.37
N PRO A 36 4.65 -0.87 6.61
CA PRO A 36 3.40 -1.31 7.25
C PRO A 36 3.35 -1.01 8.76
N GLU A 37 2.30 -0.33 9.21
CA GLU A 37 2.05 -0.04 10.62
C GLU A 37 0.56 -0.24 10.97
N ALA A 38 0.25 -0.51 12.25
CA ALA A 38 -1.14 -0.62 12.70
C ALA A 38 -1.73 0.77 12.99
N MET A 39 -2.94 1.06 12.48
CA MET A 39 -3.57 2.37 12.65
C MET A 39 -5.10 2.28 12.76
N GLY A 40 -5.64 2.75 13.89
CA GLY A 40 -7.08 2.77 14.15
C GLY A 40 -7.69 1.37 14.19
N ILE A 41 -8.63 1.10 13.27
CA ILE A 41 -9.30 -0.20 13.12
C ILE A 41 -8.48 -1.22 12.32
N TYR A 42 -7.46 -0.76 11.59
CA TYR A 42 -6.66 -1.59 10.70
C TYR A 42 -5.46 -2.20 11.46
N SER A 43 -5.19 -3.48 11.17
CA SER A 43 -4.03 -4.23 11.65
C SER A 43 -2.74 -3.81 10.93
N LYS A 44 -2.83 -3.53 9.61
CA LYS A 44 -1.72 -3.06 8.79
C LYS A 44 -2.18 -1.97 7.82
N VAL A 45 -1.42 -0.90 7.71
CA VAL A 45 -1.63 0.22 6.79
C VAL A 45 -0.27 0.58 6.18
N THR A 46 -0.22 0.74 4.86
CA THR A 46 0.97 1.22 4.15
C THR A 46 0.60 2.04 2.93
N TRP A 47 1.45 3.02 2.63
CA TRP A 47 1.47 3.73 1.37
C TRP A 47 2.74 3.39 0.60
N VAL A 48 2.57 2.87 -0.61
CA VAL A 48 3.66 2.45 -1.47
C VAL A 48 3.40 2.94 -2.89
N THR A 49 4.39 3.58 -3.50
CA THR A 49 4.39 3.88 -4.94
C THR A 49 5.10 2.74 -5.64
N ASP A 50 4.44 2.07 -6.59
CA ASP A 50 5.06 0.99 -7.33
C ASP A 50 6.09 1.48 -8.36
N ARG A 51 6.77 0.54 -9.02
CA ARG A 51 7.75 0.83 -10.09
C ARG A 51 7.19 1.56 -11.30
N PHE A 52 5.87 1.63 -11.44
CA PHE A 52 5.19 2.32 -12.54
C PHE A 52 4.77 3.74 -12.16
N GLY A 53 5.02 4.17 -10.92
CA GLY A 53 4.66 5.48 -10.40
C GLY A 53 3.22 5.57 -9.88
N VAL A 54 2.54 4.42 -9.68
CA VAL A 54 1.19 4.38 -9.12
C VAL A 54 1.28 4.29 -7.60
N THR A 55 0.57 5.17 -6.90
CA THR A 55 0.50 5.16 -5.43
C THR A 55 -0.64 4.27 -4.95
N TRP A 56 -0.32 3.34 -4.06
CA TRP A 56 -1.23 2.37 -3.46
C TRP A 56 -1.37 2.63 -1.97
N GLN A 57 -2.61 2.61 -1.49
CA GLN A 57 -2.95 2.57 -0.08
C GLN A 57 -3.45 1.18 0.26
N LEU A 58 -2.59 0.35 0.87
CA LEU A 58 -2.98 -0.98 1.32
C LEU A 58 -3.39 -0.89 2.78
N VAL A 59 -4.55 -1.45 3.11
CA VAL A 59 -5.00 -1.63 4.49
C VAL A 59 -5.47 -3.06 4.71
N CYS A 60 -5.28 -3.57 5.93
CA CYS A 60 -5.85 -4.83 6.39
C CYS A 60 -6.64 -4.55 7.66
N GLU A 61 -7.91 -4.95 7.71
CA GLU A 61 -8.67 -4.92 8.97
C GLU A 61 -8.11 -5.96 9.96
N LYS A 62 -8.53 -5.83 11.23
CA LYS A 62 -8.19 -6.79 12.30
C LYS A 62 -9.03 -8.05 12.21
#